data_AF-A0A6B3W787-F1
#
_entry.id   AF-A0A6B3W787-F1
#
_cell.length_a   1.000
_cell.length_b   1.000
_cell.length_c   1.000
_cell.angle_alpha   90.00
_cell.angle_beta   90.00
_cell.angle_gamma   90.00
#
_symmetry.space_group_name_H-M   'P 1'
#
loop_
_entity.id
_entity.type
_entity.pdbx_description
1 polymer ?
#
loop_
_entity_poly.entity_id
_entity_poly.type
_entity_poly.pdbx_seq_one_letter_code
_entity_poly.pdbx_strand_id
1 'polypeptide(L)'
;MKTTRSILALAVGAALSASASAGTFIFAESQENPDIIVHPIGYTGAGGTLSISVCIATTSESQSDLEIPVRNAINTWNTFQPSKSNVTRGDPQLDNNEFDIESVLLHEVGHCIGLAHPNLANESNLPDPDDWDYAKTLKTGGSYDLGIGGDGVRGSRDDQRGDDVNLNWFRIGSNDPFLFESEIDLDTYSNDVADLPGGHAFVEIASYDVSQLRGEGAGEGVMNQLTLNQETQRQIHNEDATTLRIGRSGADEDQGTADDYDIELVYGGISDSCDITVEMTGGGFGVCNVSATSAGLPANHLRITTGTITLGSTGSVNWFFNDTLSGGGIFHDRFEQ
;
A
#
# COMPACT_ATOMS: atom_id res chain seq x y z
N MET A 1 2.98 69.68 11.68
CA MET A 1 3.09 68.36 12.35
C MET A 1 2.22 67.37 11.61
N LYS A 2 2.83 66.40 10.93
CA LYS A 2 2.13 65.31 10.24
C LYS A 2 1.80 64.24 11.29
N THR A 3 0.53 63.99 11.56
CA THR A 3 0.09 62.84 12.37
C THR A 3 -0.25 61.69 11.43
N THR A 4 0.66 60.71 11.42
CA THR A 4 0.57 59.47 10.64
C THR A 4 -0.46 58.54 11.28
N ARG A 5 -1.38 58.02 10.46
CA ARG A 5 -2.31 56.94 10.81
C ARG A 5 -1.54 55.61 10.83
N SER A 6 -1.67 54.83 11.90
CA SER A 6 -1.31 53.41 11.89
C SER A 6 -2.59 52.58 11.89
N ILE A 7 -2.89 51.95 10.76
CA ILE A 7 -3.86 50.87 10.64
C ILE A 7 -3.08 49.59 10.96
N LEU A 8 -3.41 48.94 12.06
CA LEU A 8 -2.90 47.62 12.40
C LEU A 8 -3.73 46.60 11.61
N ALA A 9 -3.20 46.13 10.49
CA ALA A 9 -3.76 44.99 9.78
C ALA A 9 -3.38 43.73 10.55
N LEU A 10 -4.35 43.10 11.20
CA LEU A 10 -4.22 41.77 11.79
C LEU A 10 -4.23 40.76 10.62
N ALA A 11 -3.06 40.30 10.20
CA ALA A 11 -2.93 39.20 9.26
C ALA A 11 -3.29 37.91 9.99
N VAL A 12 -4.53 37.43 9.81
CA VAL A 12 -4.88 36.04 10.08
C VAL A 12 -4.19 35.22 8.99
N GLY A 13 -3.03 34.66 9.31
CA GLY A 13 -2.38 33.66 8.48
C GLY A 13 -3.24 32.42 8.48
N ALA A 14 -3.99 32.19 7.40
CA ALA A 14 -4.53 30.88 7.11
C ALA A 14 -3.32 29.95 6.88
N ALA A 15 -3.06 29.05 7.82
CA ALA A 15 -2.20 27.91 7.56
C ALA A 15 -2.93 27.09 6.48
N LEU A 16 -2.38 27.08 5.27
CA LEU A 16 -2.75 26.11 4.26
C LEU A 16 -2.26 24.76 4.79
N SER A 17 -3.19 23.86 5.10
CA SER A 17 -2.87 22.47 5.39
C SER A 17 -2.14 21.88 4.18
N ALA A 18 -0.93 21.40 4.40
CA ALA A 18 -0.13 20.74 3.38
C ALA A 18 -0.45 19.24 3.34
N SER A 19 -0.30 18.66 2.16
CA SER A 19 -0.59 17.26 1.88
C SER A 19 0.44 16.29 2.47
N ALA A 20 0.09 15.02 2.72
CA ALA A 20 1.07 13.95 2.87
C ALA A 20 0.51 12.57 2.46
N SER A 21 1.40 11.57 2.46
CA SER A 21 1.06 10.15 2.50
C SER A 21 2.13 9.43 3.34
N ALA A 22 1.93 8.19 3.80
CA ALA A 22 2.98 7.29 4.31
C ALA A 22 3.01 5.97 3.49
N GLY A 23 3.92 5.02 3.76
CA GLY A 23 3.86 3.61 3.30
C GLY A 23 5.23 2.95 2.97
N THR A 24 5.31 1.61 2.91
CA THR A 24 6.59 0.84 2.91
C THR A 24 6.77 -0.06 1.68
N PHE A 25 8.01 -0.37 1.28
CA PHE A 25 8.34 -1.38 0.25
C PHE A 25 8.77 -2.73 0.85
N ILE A 26 8.50 -3.82 0.13
CA ILE A 26 9.00 -5.15 0.49
C ILE A 26 10.53 -5.18 0.51
N PHE A 27 11.10 -6.13 1.23
CA PHE A 27 12.55 -6.28 1.47
C PHE A 27 13.25 -5.17 2.28
N ALA A 28 12.64 -3.99 2.50
CA ALA A 28 13.25 -2.93 3.32
C ALA A 28 13.67 -3.44 4.71
N GLU A 29 12.77 -4.18 5.37
CA GLU A 29 13.03 -4.79 6.67
C GLU A 29 14.12 -5.89 6.60
N SER A 30 14.01 -6.84 5.67
CA SER A 30 14.92 -7.99 5.60
C SER A 30 16.32 -7.64 5.07
N GLN A 31 16.46 -6.52 4.38
CA GLN A 31 17.75 -5.93 3.99
C GLN A 31 18.30 -4.95 5.05
N GLU A 32 17.55 -4.71 6.14
CA GLU A 32 17.88 -3.71 7.17
C GLU A 32 18.22 -2.34 6.55
N ASN A 33 17.48 -1.95 5.50
CA ASN A 33 17.73 -0.73 4.74
C ASN A 33 16.42 0.05 4.51
N PRO A 34 16.23 1.21 5.17
CA PRO A 34 15.02 2.01 5.02
C PRO A 34 14.87 2.61 3.62
N ASP A 35 15.96 2.76 2.86
CA ASP A 35 15.97 3.44 1.56
C ASP A 35 15.59 2.51 0.39
N ILE A 36 15.18 1.27 0.69
CA ILE A 36 14.81 0.30 -0.35
C ILE A 36 13.57 0.77 -1.11
N ILE A 37 13.70 0.81 -2.43
CA ILE A 37 12.59 0.96 -3.38
C ILE A 37 12.50 -0.33 -4.20
N VAL A 38 11.29 -0.88 -4.31
CA VAL A 38 11.05 -2.10 -5.07
C VAL A 38 10.22 -1.80 -6.30
N HIS A 39 10.76 -2.18 -7.46
CA HIS A 39 10.10 -2.11 -8.74
C HIS A 39 9.45 -3.45 -9.11
N PRO A 40 8.34 -3.40 -9.85
CA PRO A 40 7.64 -4.61 -10.26
C PRO A 40 8.37 -5.34 -11.40
N ILE A 41 7.86 -6.52 -11.74
CA ILE A 41 8.37 -7.37 -12.81
C ILE A 41 8.44 -6.57 -14.13
N GLY A 42 9.58 -6.70 -14.83
CA GLY A 42 9.80 -6.07 -16.14
C GLY A 42 10.53 -4.72 -16.11
N TYR A 43 10.64 -4.04 -14.97
CA TYR A 43 11.41 -2.79 -14.90
C TYR A 43 12.90 -3.02 -15.19
N THR A 44 13.60 -2.12 -15.87
CA THR A 44 15.04 -2.34 -16.17
C THR A 44 15.91 -1.10 -15.96
N GLY A 45 15.40 -0.10 -15.25
CA GLY A 45 15.99 1.24 -15.22
C GLY A 45 15.61 2.09 -16.44
N ALA A 46 14.53 1.69 -17.13
CA ALA A 46 13.99 2.40 -18.28
C ALA A 46 12.47 2.50 -18.12
N GLY A 47 11.94 3.65 -18.54
CA GLY A 47 10.56 4.03 -18.30
C GLY A 47 9.57 3.45 -19.31
N GLY A 48 8.33 3.91 -19.22
CA GLY A 48 7.22 3.48 -20.07
C GLY A 48 6.21 2.60 -19.35
N THR A 49 5.47 1.77 -20.08
CA THR A 49 4.44 0.90 -19.48
C THR A 49 4.98 -0.50 -19.25
N LEU A 50 4.91 -0.96 -17.99
CA LEU A 50 5.24 -2.33 -17.58
C LEU A 50 3.97 -3.17 -17.63
N SER A 51 3.84 -3.99 -18.67
CA SER A 51 2.75 -4.96 -18.78
C SER A 51 3.08 -6.21 -17.97
N ILE A 52 2.26 -6.52 -16.96
CA ILE A 52 2.46 -7.63 -16.03
C ILE A 52 1.25 -8.57 -16.11
N SER A 53 1.48 -9.80 -16.53
CA SER A 53 0.43 -10.81 -16.64
C SER A 53 0.09 -11.45 -15.29
N VAL A 54 -1.20 -11.53 -14.98
CA VAL A 54 -1.73 -12.16 -13.76
C VAL A 54 -2.66 -13.30 -14.15
N CYS A 55 -2.38 -14.52 -13.68
CA CYS A 55 -3.13 -15.72 -14.06
C CYS A 55 -3.54 -16.54 -12.86
N ILE A 56 -4.60 -17.33 -13.03
CA ILE A 56 -4.99 -18.36 -12.07
C ILE A 56 -4.29 -19.65 -12.44
N ALA A 57 -3.57 -20.26 -11.50
CA ALA A 57 -2.84 -21.51 -11.72
C ALA A 57 -3.77 -22.62 -12.21
N THR A 58 -3.27 -23.47 -13.12
CA THR A 58 -4.05 -24.58 -13.69
C THR A 58 -4.45 -25.63 -12.65
N THR A 59 -3.76 -25.64 -11.50
CA THR A 59 -4.01 -26.53 -10.35
C THR A 59 -4.78 -25.87 -9.19
N SER A 60 -5.15 -24.60 -9.31
CA SER A 60 -5.90 -23.89 -8.26
C SER A 60 -7.27 -24.53 -8.01
N GLU A 61 -7.73 -24.53 -6.75
CA GLU A 61 -9.16 -24.69 -6.45
C GLU A 61 -9.96 -23.51 -7.01
N SER A 62 -11.27 -23.71 -7.18
CA SER A 62 -12.25 -22.65 -7.49
C SER A 62 -11.86 -21.69 -8.62
N GLN A 63 -11.21 -22.19 -9.68
CA GLN A 63 -10.69 -21.36 -10.78
C GLN A 63 -11.74 -20.45 -11.41
N SER A 64 -12.96 -20.97 -11.62
CA SER A 64 -14.06 -20.19 -12.18
C SER A 64 -14.52 -19.08 -11.25
N ASP A 65 -14.54 -19.34 -9.94
CA ASP A 65 -15.04 -18.40 -8.95
C ASP A 65 -14.01 -17.29 -8.66
N LEU A 66 -12.73 -17.59 -8.89
CA LEU A 66 -11.62 -16.64 -8.79
C LEU A 66 -11.51 -15.66 -9.96
N GLU A 67 -12.09 -15.98 -11.13
CA GLU A 67 -11.91 -15.16 -12.34
C GLU A 67 -12.34 -13.70 -12.12
N ILE A 68 -13.52 -13.48 -11.54
CA ILE A 68 -14.06 -12.14 -11.35
C ILE A 68 -13.28 -11.36 -10.27
N PRO A 69 -13.03 -11.90 -9.07
CA PRO A 69 -12.20 -11.23 -8.06
C PRO A 69 -10.80 -10.86 -8.56
N VAL A 70 -10.12 -11.74 -9.29
CA VAL A 70 -8.79 -11.45 -9.87
C VAL A 70 -8.87 -10.30 -10.87
N ARG A 71 -9.86 -10.32 -11.77
CA ARG A 71 -10.05 -9.25 -12.75
C ARG A 71 -10.42 -7.92 -12.09
N ASN A 72 -11.20 -7.95 -11.02
CA ASN A 72 -11.56 -6.75 -10.27
C ASN A 72 -10.35 -6.15 -9.55
N ALA A 73 -9.53 -6.95 -8.87
CA ALA A 73 -8.29 -6.48 -8.25
C ALA A 73 -7.34 -5.84 -9.28
N ILE A 74 -7.17 -6.47 -10.45
CA ILE A 74 -6.43 -5.93 -11.61
C ILE A 74 -7.02 -4.59 -12.05
N ASN A 75 -8.34 -4.51 -12.23
CA ASN A 75 -9.01 -3.29 -12.66
C ASN A 75 -8.83 -2.16 -11.65
N THR A 76 -8.87 -2.44 -10.34
CA THR A 76 -8.67 -1.44 -9.29
C THR A 76 -7.26 -0.86 -9.35
N TRP A 77 -6.22 -1.70 -9.43
CA TRP A 77 -4.83 -1.24 -9.57
C TRP A 77 -4.58 -0.48 -10.88
N ASN A 78 -5.17 -0.92 -11.99
CA ASN A 78 -5.03 -0.25 -13.30
C ASN A 78 -5.78 1.08 -13.37
N THR A 79 -6.96 1.16 -12.74
CA THR A 79 -7.75 2.40 -12.69
C THR A 79 -7.02 3.46 -11.87
N PHE A 80 -6.30 3.02 -10.85
CA PHE A 80 -5.41 3.85 -10.04
C PHE A 80 -6.10 5.13 -9.51
N GLN A 81 -7.31 4.95 -8.98
CA GLN A 81 -8.10 6.00 -8.35
C GLN A 81 -8.16 5.75 -6.84
N PRO A 82 -7.17 6.25 -6.07
CA PRO A 82 -7.16 6.02 -4.65
C PRO A 82 -8.23 6.82 -3.92
N SER A 83 -8.64 6.29 -2.78
CA SER A 83 -9.63 6.89 -1.88
C SER A 83 -9.11 6.92 -0.46
N LYS A 84 -9.47 7.96 0.29
CA LYS A 84 -9.24 8.03 1.74
C LYS A 84 -10.29 7.29 2.57
N SER A 85 -11.31 6.74 1.92
CA SER A 85 -12.34 5.91 2.54
C SER A 85 -12.70 4.77 1.60
N ASN A 86 -12.21 3.58 1.96
CA ASN A 86 -12.26 2.38 1.13
C ASN A 86 -12.68 1.13 1.93
N VAL A 87 -12.98 1.25 3.23
CA VAL A 87 -13.36 0.14 4.10
C VAL A 87 -14.87 0.15 4.36
N THR A 88 -15.49 -1.02 4.23
CA THR A 88 -16.85 -1.29 4.72
C THR A 88 -16.82 -2.45 5.71
N ARG A 89 -17.03 -2.15 6.99
CA ARG A 89 -17.18 -3.17 8.05
C ARG A 89 -18.65 -3.54 8.25
N GLY A 90 -18.92 -4.83 8.47
CA GLY A 90 -20.29 -5.33 8.56
C GLY A 90 -21.01 -5.27 7.22
N ASP A 91 -20.29 -5.51 6.11
CA ASP A 91 -20.83 -5.47 4.77
C ASP A 91 -21.96 -6.53 4.62
N PRO A 92 -23.20 -6.12 4.31
CA PRO A 92 -24.32 -7.04 4.19
C PRO A 92 -24.23 -7.98 2.98
N GLN A 93 -23.24 -7.81 2.09
CA GLN A 93 -22.93 -8.78 1.04
C GLN A 93 -22.31 -10.07 1.60
N LEU A 94 -21.65 -9.97 2.76
CA LEU A 94 -20.94 -11.06 3.40
C LEU A 94 -21.70 -11.59 4.61
N ASP A 95 -21.68 -12.90 4.79
CA ASP A 95 -22.03 -13.51 6.07
C ASP A 95 -21.00 -13.14 7.16
N ASN A 96 -21.40 -13.18 8.43
CA ASN A 96 -20.58 -12.71 9.57
C ASN A 96 -19.21 -13.40 9.72
N ASN A 97 -18.98 -14.54 9.06
CA ASN A 97 -17.74 -15.31 9.11
C ASN A 97 -17.10 -15.48 7.72
N GLU A 98 -17.54 -14.72 6.73
CA GLU A 98 -16.91 -14.72 5.41
C GLU A 98 -15.81 -13.67 5.34
N PHE A 99 -14.77 -14.00 4.58
CA PHE A 99 -13.73 -13.06 4.17
C PHE A 99 -13.89 -12.72 2.69
N ASP A 100 -13.78 -11.45 2.33
CA ASP A 100 -13.87 -11.02 0.94
C ASP A 100 -12.58 -11.36 0.19
N ILE A 101 -12.66 -12.30 -0.75
CA ILE A 101 -11.48 -12.74 -1.50
C ILE A 101 -10.94 -11.65 -2.43
N GLU A 102 -11.79 -10.75 -2.92
CA GLU A 102 -11.38 -9.63 -3.77
C GLU A 102 -10.50 -8.63 -2.99
N SER A 103 -10.85 -8.35 -1.74
CA SER A 103 -10.04 -7.51 -0.83
C SER A 103 -8.67 -8.15 -0.56
N VAL A 104 -8.64 -9.45 -0.28
CA VAL A 104 -7.37 -10.18 -0.09
C VAL A 104 -6.55 -10.19 -1.38
N LEU A 105 -7.15 -10.46 -2.53
CA LEU A 105 -6.46 -10.40 -3.82
C LEU A 105 -5.89 -9.00 -4.11
N LEU A 106 -6.62 -7.94 -3.79
CA LEU A 106 -6.15 -6.57 -3.97
C LEU A 106 -4.87 -6.32 -3.14
N HIS A 107 -4.86 -6.76 -1.89
CA HIS A 107 -3.71 -6.73 -0.98
C HIS A 107 -2.52 -7.53 -1.51
N GLU A 108 -2.73 -8.79 -1.88
CA GLU A 108 -1.65 -9.65 -2.35
C GLU A 108 -1.06 -9.21 -3.69
N VAL A 109 -1.88 -8.61 -4.57
CA VAL A 109 -1.36 -7.95 -5.78
C VAL A 109 -0.46 -6.78 -5.42
N GLY A 110 -0.81 -6.00 -4.38
CA GLY A 110 0.03 -4.91 -3.86
C GLY A 110 1.43 -5.37 -3.44
N HIS A 111 1.51 -6.50 -2.74
CA HIS A 111 2.79 -7.16 -2.45
C HIS A 111 3.54 -7.57 -3.72
N CYS A 112 2.84 -8.20 -4.66
CA CYS A 112 3.43 -8.68 -5.91
C CYS A 112 3.89 -7.55 -6.87
N ILE A 113 3.54 -6.28 -6.58
CA ILE A 113 4.03 -5.09 -7.29
C ILE A 113 4.99 -4.23 -6.45
N GLY A 114 5.34 -4.65 -5.24
CA GLY A 114 6.45 -4.07 -4.46
C GLY A 114 6.10 -3.51 -3.08
N LEU A 115 4.82 -3.43 -2.72
CA LEU A 115 4.40 -2.78 -1.47
C LEU A 115 4.48 -3.72 -0.27
N ALA A 116 4.90 -3.24 0.89
CA ALA A 116 4.87 -3.96 2.15
C ALA A 116 3.75 -3.45 3.06
N HIS A 117 3.54 -4.16 4.17
CA HIS A 117 2.71 -3.64 5.25
C HIS A 117 3.32 -2.34 5.80
N PRO A 118 2.54 -1.25 5.94
CA PRO A 118 2.99 -0.01 6.56
C PRO A 118 3.00 -0.11 8.10
N ASN A 119 2.31 -1.10 8.68
CA ASN A 119 2.30 -1.42 10.10
C ASN A 119 3.27 -2.56 10.45
N LEU A 120 3.56 -2.75 11.74
CA LEU A 120 4.43 -3.83 12.23
C LEU A 120 3.86 -5.22 11.94
N ALA A 121 2.53 -5.33 11.87
CA ALA A 121 1.86 -6.54 11.44
C ALA A 121 2.17 -7.76 12.34
N ASN A 122 1.57 -8.90 12.05
CA ASN A 122 1.81 -10.17 12.74
C ASN A 122 3.24 -10.71 12.52
N GLU A 123 3.90 -10.29 11.44
CA GLU A 123 5.27 -10.69 11.10
C GLU A 123 6.32 -10.09 12.05
N SER A 124 5.96 -9.04 12.80
CA SER A 124 6.74 -8.54 13.94
C SER A 124 6.94 -9.58 15.05
N ASN A 125 6.09 -10.61 15.10
CA ASN A 125 6.00 -11.62 16.17
C ASN A 125 5.72 -11.00 17.56
N LEU A 126 5.11 -9.81 17.60
CA LEU A 126 4.66 -9.21 18.84
C LEU A 126 3.49 -10.02 19.44
N PRO A 127 3.50 -10.26 20.76
CA PRO A 127 2.51 -11.12 21.41
C PRO A 127 1.13 -10.49 21.53
N ASP A 128 1.06 -9.16 21.55
CA ASP A 128 -0.19 -8.39 21.61
C ASP A 128 -0.58 -8.00 20.17
N PRO A 129 -1.73 -8.48 19.65
CA PRO A 129 -2.21 -8.09 18.33
C PRO A 129 -2.46 -6.59 18.19
N ASP A 130 -2.78 -5.90 19.28
CA ASP A 130 -2.97 -4.46 19.20
C ASP A 130 -1.66 -3.75 18.83
N ASP A 131 -0.50 -4.30 19.23
CA ASP A 131 0.81 -3.71 18.90
C ASP A 131 1.22 -3.93 17.43
N TRP A 132 0.42 -4.65 16.64
CA TRP A 132 0.66 -4.79 15.21
C TRP A 132 0.36 -3.50 14.44
N ASP A 133 -0.44 -2.59 14.99
CA ASP A 133 -0.87 -1.33 14.36
C ASP A 133 0.15 -0.18 14.46
N TYR A 134 1.28 -0.37 15.15
CA TYR A 134 2.36 0.61 15.10
C TYR A 134 2.96 0.68 13.70
N ALA A 135 3.41 1.87 13.28
CA ALA A 135 4.11 2.04 12.02
C ALA A 135 5.32 1.09 11.91
N LYS A 136 5.57 0.57 10.72
CA LYS A 136 6.64 -0.39 10.46
C LYS A 136 8.03 0.22 10.64
N THR A 137 8.91 -0.53 11.31
CA THR A 137 10.27 -0.09 11.65
C THR A 137 11.27 -1.23 11.62
N LEU A 138 12.57 -0.89 11.54
CA LEU A 138 13.63 -1.76 12.04
C LEU A 138 13.77 -1.52 13.54
N LYS A 139 13.73 -2.61 14.31
CA LYS A 139 14.09 -2.57 15.73
C LYS A 139 15.58 -2.30 15.93
N THR A 140 15.90 -1.40 16.84
CA THR A 140 17.27 -1.20 17.30
C THR A 140 17.49 -1.99 18.61
N GLY A 141 18.67 -2.58 18.80
CA GLY A 141 18.98 -3.35 20.02
C GLY A 141 18.19 -4.66 20.21
N GLY A 142 17.38 -5.07 19.22
CA GLY A 142 16.68 -6.36 19.20
C GLY A 142 15.22 -6.35 19.69
N SER A 143 14.67 -5.18 20.03
CA SER A 143 13.29 -5.00 20.47
C SER A 143 12.67 -3.75 19.84
N TYR A 144 11.38 -3.79 19.52
CA TYR A 144 10.63 -2.61 19.10
C TYR A 144 10.36 -1.69 20.29
N ASP A 145 10.48 -0.38 20.07
CA ASP A 145 9.94 0.62 20.97
C ASP A 145 8.45 0.85 20.69
N LEU A 146 7.60 0.50 21.66
CA LEU A 146 6.13 0.47 21.54
C LEU A 146 5.47 1.47 22.48
N GLY A 147 5.94 2.72 22.45
CA GLY A 147 5.36 3.78 23.27
C GLY A 147 4.16 4.41 22.57
N ILE A 148 2.94 4.16 23.04
CA ILE A 148 1.75 4.80 22.50
C ILE A 148 1.73 6.30 22.82
N GLY A 149 1.27 7.09 21.86
CA GLY A 149 1.07 8.52 22.00
C GLY A 149 0.01 8.93 23.03
N GLY A 150 -0.14 10.24 23.21
CA GLY A 150 -1.12 10.84 24.11
C GLY A 150 -2.55 10.78 23.58
N ASP A 151 -2.73 10.55 22.28
CA ASP A 151 -4.04 10.29 21.66
C ASP A 151 -4.57 8.86 21.91
N GLY A 152 -3.69 7.93 22.28
CA GLY A 152 -4.03 6.54 22.54
C GLY A 152 -4.31 5.71 21.28
N VAL A 153 -3.85 6.15 20.10
CA VAL A 153 -4.03 5.47 18.82
C VAL A 153 -2.66 5.04 18.29
N ARG A 154 -2.47 3.75 18.04
CA ARG A 154 -1.22 3.23 17.47
C ARG A 154 -1.12 3.54 15.98
N GLY A 155 0.11 3.76 15.52
CA GLY A 155 0.37 4.21 14.15
C GLY A 155 0.07 5.70 13.94
N SER A 156 -0.21 6.44 15.01
CA SER A 156 -0.44 7.89 14.96
C SER A 156 0.88 8.67 15.07
N ARG A 157 0.81 9.95 14.74
CA ARG A 157 1.98 10.84 14.68
C ARG A 157 2.70 11.07 16.02
N ASP A 158 2.05 10.81 17.16
CA ASP A 158 2.61 11.12 18.49
C ASP A 158 3.14 9.88 19.23
N ASP A 159 3.16 8.72 18.55
CA ASP A 159 3.82 7.51 19.01
C ASP A 159 5.31 7.74 19.31
N GLN A 160 5.73 7.22 20.45
CA GLN A 160 7.09 7.28 20.98
C GLN A 160 7.84 6.00 20.60
N ARG A 161 8.55 6.06 19.48
CA ARG A 161 9.26 4.92 18.88
C ARG A 161 10.76 4.88 19.16
N GLY A 162 11.21 5.68 20.13
CA GLY A 162 12.57 5.63 20.67
C GLY A 162 13.66 5.64 19.60
N ASP A 163 14.40 4.54 19.49
CA ASP A 163 15.49 4.37 18.52
C ASP A 163 15.18 3.43 17.35
N ASP A 164 13.91 3.06 17.17
CA ASP A 164 13.44 2.36 15.97
C ASP A 164 13.70 3.19 14.70
N VAL A 165 14.17 2.54 13.64
CA VAL A 165 14.37 3.18 12.33
C VAL A 165 13.10 3.04 11.50
N ASN A 166 12.54 4.15 11.05
CA ASN A 166 11.34 4.18 10.22
C ASN A 166 11.56 3.50 8.85
N LEU A 167 10.57 2.73 8.39
CA LEU A 167 10.55 2.12 7.06
C LEU A 167 9.48 2.72 6.12
N ASN A 168 8.63 3.62 6.62
CA ASN A 168 7.56 4.22 5.85
C ASN A 168 8.02 5.52 5.18
N TRP A 169 7.81 5.63 3.88
CA TRP A 169 8.01 6.85 3.12
C TRP A 169 6.88 7.83 3.36
N PHE A 170 7.19 9.02 3.87
CA PHE A 170 6.21 10.06 4.11
C PHE A 170 6.56 11.39 3.44
N ARG A 171 5.56 12.25 3.25
CA ARG A 171 5.79 13.58 2.69
C ARG A 171 6.51 14.48 3.69
N ILE A 172 7.66 15.02 3.26
CA ILE A 172 8.48 15.96 4.03
C ILE A 172 7.61 17.11 4.56
N GLY A 173 7.60 17.29 5.87
CA GLY A 173 6.92 18.40 6.54
C GLY A 173 5.41 18.32 6.70
N SER A 174 4.73 17.20 6.36
CA SER A 174 3.27 17.06 6.62
C SER A 174 2.84 15.80 7.38
N ASN A 175 3.37 14.61 7.05
CA ASN A 175 3.12 13.35 7.78
C ASN A 175 1.63 13.05 8.09
N ASP A 176 0.85 12.89 7.03
CA ASP A 176 -0.59 12.63 7.01
C ASP A 176 -0.84 11.61 5.91
N PRO A 177 -1.20 10.35 6.19
CA PRO A 177 -1.23 9.28 5.20
C PRO A 177 -2.47 9.30 4.27
N PHE A 178 -3.35 10.31 4.41
CA PHE A 178 -4.64 10.38 3.71
C PHE A 178 -4.66 11.31 2.50
N LEU A 179 -3.53 11.85 2.06
CA LEU A 179 -3.48 12.80 0.94
C LEU A 179 -2.73 12.17 -0.24
N PHE A 180 -3.08 12.63 -1.44
CA PHE A 180 -2.55 12.10 -2.69
C PHE A 180 -2.23 13.27 -3.60
N GLU A 181 -0.94 13.45 -3.90
CA GLU A 181 -0.42 14.64 -4.56
C GLU A 181 -0.12 14.44 -6.04
N SER A 182 0.12 15.54 -6.75
CA SER A 182 0.52 15.50 -8.16
C SER A 182 1.99 15.18 -8.39
N GLU A 183 2.86 15.46 -7.42
CA GLU A 183 4.30 15.25 -7.45
C GLU A 183 4.66 14.33 -6.29
N ILE A 184 5.20 13.15 -6.61
CA ILE A 184 5.51 12.08 -5.67
C ILE A 184 6.80 11.42 -6.12
N ASP A 185 7.88 11.77 -5.44
CA ASP A 185 9.28 11.40 -5.69
C ASP A 185 10.13 11.68 -4.43
N LEU A 186 11.45 11.55 -4.50
CA LEU A 186 12.33 11.76 -3.33
C LEU A 186 12.69 13.23 -3.06
N ASP A 187 12.35 14.16 -3.96
CA ASP A 187 12.41 15.60 -3.66
C ASP A 187 11.25 16.00 -2.72
N THR A 188 10.18 15.21 -2.71
CA THR A 188 8.98 15.47 -1.94
C THR A 188 8.77 14.50 -0.77
N TYR A 189 9.20 13.25 -0.88
CA TYR A 189 9.04 12.21 0.13
C TYR A 189 10.37 11.78 0.75
N SER A 190 10.33 11.39 2.01
CA SER A 190 11.47 10.91 2.78
C SER A 190 11.01 9.82 3.76
N ASN A 191 11.93 8.97 4.17
CA ASN A 191 11.73 8.02 5.27
C ASN A 191 12.47 8.47 6.55
N ASP A 192 13.25 9.56 6.51
CA ASP A 192 13.99 10.07 7.66
C ASP A 192 13.07 10.87 8.58
N VAL A 193 12.85 10.36 9.79
CA VAL A 193 12.01 11.01 10.81
C VAL A 193 12.43 12.45 11.15
N ALA A 194 13.65 12.87 10.81
CA ALA A 194 14.08 14.26 10.92
C ALA A 194 13.30 15.21 9.99
N ASP A 195 12.70 14.70 8.92
CA ASP A 195 11.88 15.44 7.95
C ASP A 195 10.40 15.56 8.36
N LEU A 196 10.03 14.99 9.51
CA LEU A 196 8.68 15.14 10.07
C LEU A 196 8.38 16.60 10.45
N PRO A 197 7.11 17.03 10.36
CA PRO A 197 6.71 18.34 10.88
C PRO A 197 7.02 18.47 12.37
N GLY A 198 7.37 19.69 12.78
CA GLY A 198 7.62 20.00 14.19
C GLY A 198 6.43 19.62 15.07
N GLY A 199 6.67 18.77 16.07
CA GLY A 199 5.65 18.28 17.01
C GLY A 199 5.12 16.88 16.70
N HIS A 200 5.49 16.29 15.56
CA HIS A 200 5.27 14.88 15.28
C HIS A 200 6.45 14.07 15.85
N ALA A 201 6.15 13.01 16.58
CA ALA A 201 7.15 12.14 17.19
C ALA A 201 7.54 10.99 16.28
N PHE A 202 6.63 10.54 15.41
CA PHE A 202 6.88 9.48 14.44
C PHE A 202 5.98 9.59 13.21
N VAL A 203 6.22 8.72 12.23
CA VAL A 203 5.40 8.62 11.02
C VAL A 203 3.98 8.16 11.37
N GLU A 204 2.98 8.72 10.70
CA GLU A 204 1.57 8.33 10.81
C GLU A 204 1.19 7.43 9.62
N ILE A 205 0.52 6.30 9.85
CA ILE A 205 0.10 5.34 8.79
C ILE A 205 -1.41 5.31 8.63
N ALA A 206 -1.91 4.94 7.45
CA ALA A 206 -3.35 4.92 7.18
C ALA A 206 -4.02 3.66 7.76
N SER A 207 -4.10 3.54 9.08
CA SER A 207 -4.97 2.54 9.72
C SER A 207 -6.40 3.03 9.86
N TYR A 208 -7.35 2.10 10.00
CA TYR A 208 -8.75 2.45 10.27
C TYR A 208 -8.89 3.39 11.48
N ASP A 209 -8.17 3.11 12.58
CA ASP A 209 -8.27 3.89 13.82
C ASP A 209 -7.66 5.29 13.68
N VAL A 210 -6.54 5.42 12.96
CA VAL A 210 -5.99 6.75 12.61
C VAL A 210 -6.97 7.52 11.71
N SER A 211 -7.63 6.84 10.77
CA SER A 211 -8.66 7.46 9.92
C SER A 211 -9.83 8.00 10.76
N GLN A 212 -10.28 7.24 11.77
CA GLN A 212 -11.30 7.68 12.72
C GLN A 212 -10.82 8.87 13.57
N LEU A 213 -9.60 8.80 14.10
CA LEU A 213 -8.99 9.88 14.89
C LEU A 213 -8.98 11.21 14.13
N ARG A 214 -8.65 11.15 12.83
CA ARG A 214 -8.57 12.31 11.95
C ARG A 214 -9.92 12.76 11.38
N GLY A 215 -10.95 11.93 11.48
CA GLY A 215 -12.27 12.20 10.90
C GLY A 215 -12.29 12.08 9.37
N GLU A 216 -11.41 11.25 8.80
CA GLU A 216 -11.29 11.06 7.34
C GLU A 216 -12.33 10.07 6.78
N GLY A 217 -12.95 9.27 7.64
CA GLY A 217 -13.98 8.30 7.30
C GLY A 217 -13.55 6.87 7.63
N ALA A 218 -14.17 5.88 6.98
CA ALA A 218 -13.76 4.48 7.08
C ALA A 218 -12.69 4.23 6.00
N GLY A 219 -11.44 4.57 6.32
CA GLY A 219 -10.31 4.46 5.40
C GLY A 219 -9.15 3.70 6.03
N GLU A 220 -8.49 2.89 5.22
CA GLU A 220 -7.31 2.13 5.61
C GLU A 220 -6.47 1.83 4.37
N GLY A 221 -5.14 1.85 4.50
CA GLY A 221 -4.22 1.30 3.51
C GLY A 221 -4.64 -0.11 3.14
N VAL A 222 -4.76 -0.43 1.85
CA VAL A 222 -4.97 -1.82 1.43
C VAL A 222 -3.83 -2.67 1.93
N MET A 223 -2.63 -2.11 2.01
CA MET A 223 -1.47 -2.81 2.56
C MET A 223 -1.45 -2.84 4.09
N ASN A 224 -2.34 -2.17 4.82
CA ASN A 224 -2.42 -2.38 6.27
C ASN A 224 -2.82 -3.84 6.53
N GLN A 225 -2.05 -4.55 7.35
CA GLN A 225 -2.35 -5.96 7.58
C GLN A 225 -3.61 -6.11 8.45
N LEU A 226 -4.30 -7.26 8.31
CA LEU A 226 -5.46 -7.75 9.08
C LEU A 226 -6.83 -7.47 8.44
N THR A 227 -7.15 -8.19 7.38
CA THR A 227 -8.54 -8.27 6.88
C THR A 227 -9.46 -8.92 7.92
N LEU A 228 -10.58 -8.25 8.21
CA LEU A 228 -11.58 -8.78 9.15
C LEU A 228 -12.66 -9.61 8.44
N ASN A 229 -13.34 -10.48 9.20
CA ASN A 229 -14.56 -11.10 8.71
C ASN A 229 -15.62 -10.01 8.44
N GLN A 230 -16.43 -10.21 7.40
CA GLN A 230 -17.51 -9.31 7.01
C GLN A 230 -17.01 -7.88 6.71
N GLU A 231 -15.77 -7.77 6.23
CA GLU A 231 -15.15 -6.53 5.78
C GLU A 231 -14.87 -6.58 4.28
N THR A 232 -15.12 -5.47 3.59
CA THR A 232 -14.70 -5.27 2.21
C THR A 232 -13.82 -4.04 2.07
N GLN A 233 -12.77 -4.17 1.26
CA GLN A 233 -11.79 -3.15 0.91
C GLN A 233 -11.38 -3.33 -0.56
N ARG A 234 -12.23 -2.84 -1.48
CA ARG A 234 -12.10 -3.08 -2.93
C ARG A 234 -11.58 -1.86 -3.72
N GLN A 235 -11.04 -0.87 -3.03
CA GLN A 235 -10.40 0.32 -3.60
C GLN A 235 -9.06 0.56 -2.92
N ILE A 236 -8.05 1.00 -3.68
CA ILE A 236 -6.73 1.34 -3.12
C ILE A 236 -6.81 2.62 -2.29
N HIS A 237 -5.99 2.71 -1.25
CA HIS A 237 -5.87 3.90 -0.42
C HIS A 237 -4.86 4.90 -0.99
N ASN A 238 -4.91 6.15 -0.52
CA ASN A 238 -3.93 7.18 -0.88
C ASN A 238 -2.50 6.79 -0.45
N GLU A 239 -2.36 6.12 0.69
CA GLU A 239 -1.11 5.51 1.20
C GLU A 239 -0.46 4.58 0.16
N ASP A 240 -1.18 3.52 -0.23
CA ASP A 240 -0.66 2.51 -1.16
C ASP A 240 -0.30 3.11 -2.52
N ALA A 241 -1.17 4.00 -3.03
CA ALA A 241 -0.96 4.65 -4.33
C ALA A 241 0.25 5.59 -4.31
N THR A 242 0.50 6.27 -3.19
CA THR A 242 1.66 7.15 -3.05
C THR A 242 2.95 6.35 -3.00
N THR A 243 3.04 5.33 -2.16
CA THR A 243 4.25 4.48 -2.09
C THR A 243 4.52 3.85 -3.45
N LEU A 244 3.49 3.38 -4.15
CA LEU A 244 3.69 2.88 -5.52
C LEU A 244 4.20 3.95 -6.47
N ARG A 245 3.76 5.21 -6.34
CA ARG A 245 4.24 6.32 -7.17
C ARG A 245 5.68 6.74 -6.89
N ILE A 246 6.14 6.65 -5.64
CA ILE A 246 7.57 6.79 -5.32
C ILE A 246 8.37 5.75 -6.12
N GLY A 247 7.87 4.51 -6.17
CA GLY A 247 8.53 3.48 -6.98
C GLY A 247 8.47 3.76 -8.49
N ARG A 248 7.43 4.47 -8.96
CA ARG A 248 7.19 4.80 -10.37
C ARG A 248 8.00 5.99 -10.87
N SER A 249 8.59 6.81 -9.99
CA SER A 249 9.57 7.85 -10.38
C SER A 249 10.95 7.27 -10.74
N GLY A 250 11.00 5.98 -11.09
CA GLY A 250 12.21 5.33 -11.58
C GLY A 250 13.31 5.11 -10.54
N ALA A 251 14.49 4.82 -11.06
CA ALA A 251 15.73 4.57 -10.33
C ALA A 251 16.57 5.84 -10.16
N ASP A 252 16.23 6.93 -10.84
CA ASP A 252 16.75 8.26 -10.53
C ASP A 252 15.96 9.01 -9.46
N GLU A 253 14.84 8.42 -9.02
CA GLU A 253 14.04 8.86 -7.88
C GLU A 253 13.40 10.25 -8.08
N ASP A 254 13.28 10.71 -9.34
CA ASP A 254 12.81 12.04 -9.76
C ASP A 254 11.63 11.88 -10.71
N GLN A 255 10.49 12.54 -10.42
CA GLN A 255 9.30 12.39 -11.25
C GLN A 255 9.42 13.20 -12.56
N GLY A 256 9.04 12.57 -13.66
CA GLY A 256 8.97 13.19 -14.98
C GLY A 256 10.25 13.03 -15.80
N THR A 257 11.08 12.06 -15.42
CA THR A 257 12.33 11.73 -16.11
C THR A 257 12.10 10.58 -17.10
N ALA A 258 13.19 10.00 -17.61
CA ALA A 258 13.13 9.02 -18.69
C ALA A 258 12.86 7.59 -18.21
N ASP A 259 13.02 7.34 -16.91
CA ASP A 259 12.84 6.04 -16.29
C ASP A 259 11.58 5.93 -15.41
N ASP A 260 10.76 6.97 -15.39
CA ASP A 260 9.37 6.94 -14.97
C ASP A 260 8.58 5.83 -15.68
N TYR A 261 7.74 5.11 -14.93
CA TYR A 261 6.91 4.07 -15.51
C TYR A 261 5.49 4.00 -14.94
N ASP A 262 4.61 3.43 -15.76
CA ASP A 262 3.28 3.00 -15.36
C ASP A 262 3.21 1.47 -15.32
N ILE A 263 2.27 0.94 -14.53
CA ILE A 263 1.99 -0.49 -14.44
C ILE A 263 0.66 -0.77 -15.15
N GLU A 264 0.67 -1.76 -16.04
CA GLU A 264 -0.52 -2.32 -16.67
C GLU A 264 -0.61 -3.80 -16.28
N LEU A 265 -1.51 -4.13 -15.35
CA LEU A 265 -1.82 -5.51 -15.00
C LEU A 265 -2.76 -6.11 -16.06
N VAL A 266 -2.45 -7.29 -16.57
CA VAL A 266 -3.22 -7.96 -17.62
C VAL A 266 -3.70 -9.32 -17.14
N TYR A 267 -5.01 -9.55 -17.15
CA TYR A 267 -5.55 -10.86 -16.85
C TYR A 267 -5.20 -11.85 -17.97
N GLY A 268 -4.42 -12.89 -17.64
CA GLY A 268 -3.97 -13.89 -18.59
C GLY A 268 -4.78 -15.20 -18.57
N GLY A 269 -5.87 -15.26 -17.80
CA GLY A 269 -6.74 -16.44 -17.73
C GLY A 269 -6.22 -17.52 -16.78
N ILE A 270 -6.61 -18.76 -17.06
CA ILE A 270 -6.11 -19.95 -16.34
C ILE A 270 -4.84 -20.45 -17.04
N SER A 271 -3.69 -20.22 -16.42
CA SER A 271 -2.37 -20.54 -16.97
C SER A 271 -1.30 -20.52 -15.89
N ASP A 272 -0.23 -21.29 -16.10
CA ASP A 272 0.98 -21.30 -15.25
C ASP A 272 2.15 -20.49 -15.86
N SER A 273 1.88 -19.73 -16.94
CA SER A 273 2.89 -19.04 -17.75
C SER A 273 2.84 -17.51 -17.64
N CYS A 274 2.62 -16.99 -16.44
CA CYS A 274 2.39 -15.56 -16.22
C CYS A 274 3.37 -14.99 -15.19
N ASP A 275 3.51 -13.67 -15.17
CA ASP A 275 4.46 -12.96 -14.30
C ASP A 275 4.06 -13.11 -12.81
N ILE A 276 2.75 -13.00 -12.56
CA ILE A 276 2.12 -13.27 -11.26
C ILE A 276 1.16 -14.45 -11.43
N THR A 277 1.34 -15.48 -10.61
CA THR A 277 0.43 -16.63 -10.56
C THR A 277 -0.39 -16.61 -9.27
N VAL A 278 -1.71 -16.73 -9.38
CA VAL A 278 -2.66 -16.86 -8.27
C VAL A 278 -3.06 -18.31 -8.12
N GLU A 279 -2.92 -18.87 -6.92
CA GLU A 279 -3.34 -20.23 -6.61
C GLU A 279 -4.13 -20.28 -5.30
N MET A 280 -5.22 -21.03 -5.31
CA MET A 280 -5.96 -21.38 -4.11
C MET A 280 -5.67 -22.84 -3.75
N THR A 281 -4.70 -23.03 -2.89
CA THR A 281 -4.19 -24.35 -2.49
C THR A 281 -3.67 -24.36 -1.04
N GLY A 282 -3.62 -23.19 -0.38
CA GLY A 282 -2.90 -23.00 0.88
C GLY A 282 -3.65 -23.47 2.12
N GLY A 283 -2.90 -23.70 3.20
CA GLY A 283 -3.46 -23.85 4.55
C GLY A 283 -3.49 -22.53 5.35
N GLY A 284 -2.92 -21.46 4.81
CA GLY A 284 -2.93 -20.10 5.38
C GLY A 284 -4.09 -19.25 4.84
N PHE A 285 -4.04 -17.94 5.09
CA PHE A 285 -5.08 -16.99 4.65
C PHE A 285 -4.82 -16.48 3.23
N GLY A 286 -3.80 -15.64 3.05
CA GLY A 286 -3.28 -15.15 1.78
C GLY A 286 -1.80 -14.80 1.95
N VAL A 287 -1.02 -14.95 0.89
CA VAL A 287 0.38 -14.49 0.83
C VAL A 287 0.86 -14.35 -0.62
N CYS A 288 1.50 -13.24 -0.96
CA CYS A 288 2.31 -13.10 -2.16
C CYS A 288 3.77 -13.42 -1.84
N ASN A 289 4.29 -14.49 -2.43
CA ASN A 289 5.71 -14.83 -2.41
C ASN A 289 6.40 -14.21 -3.61
N VAL A 290 7.42 -13.40 -3.36
CA VAL A 290 8.23 -12.76 -4.40
C VAL A 290 9.69 -13.17 -4.32
N SER A 291 10.38 -13.12 -5.46
CA SER A 291 11.84 -13.05 -5.52
C SER A 291 12.24 -11.75 -6.20
N ALA A 292 13.40 -11.20 -5.85
CA ALA A 292 13.88 -9.95 -6.43
C ALA A 292 15.40 -9.93 -6.63
N THR A 293 15.87 -8.97 -7.43
CA THR A 293 17.28 -8.73 -7.71
C THR A 293 17.58 -7.24 -7.86
N SER A 294 18.78 -6.81 -7.44
CA SER A 294 19.33 -5.47 -7.73
C SER A 294 20.12 -5.43 -9.05
N ALA A 295 20.16 -6.52 -9.81
CA ALA A 295 21.01 -6.61 -11.00
C ALA A 295 20.60 -5.56 -12.06
N GLY A 296 21.51 -4.64 -12.34
CA GLY A 296 21.33 -3.57 -13.32
C GLY A 296 20.62 -2.33 -12.77
N LEU A 297 20.42 -2.24 -11.45
CA LEU A 297 19.82 -1.09 -10.77
C LEU A 297 20.78 -0.49 -9.73
N PRO A 298 20.53 0.73 -9.22
CA PRO A 298 21.27 1.28 -8.08
C PRO A 298 21.13 0.41 -6.81
N ALA A 299 21.99 0.65 -5.82
CA ALA A 299 22.19 -0.27 -4.69
C ALA A 299 20.96 -0.45 -3.79
N ASN A 300 20.11 0.58 -3.69
CA ASN A 300 18.87 0.62 -2.92
C ASN A 300 17.63 0.23 -3.74
N HIS A 301 17.80 -0.18 -4.99
CA HIS A 301 16.69 -0.57 -5.86
C HIS A 301 16.69 -2.08 -6.09
N LEU A 302 15.52 -2.67 -5.93
CA LEU A 302 15.28 -4.07 -6.25
C LEU A 302 14.20 -4.16 -7.31
N ARG A 303 14.26 -5.20 -8.14
CA ARG A 303 13.19 -5.57 -9.05
C ARG A 303 12.70 -6.96 -8.76
N ILE A 304 11.37 -7.11 -8.67
CA ILE A 304 10.70 -8.40 -8.59
C ILE A 304 10.96 -9.21 -9.87
N THR A 305 11.35 -10.48 -9.71
CA THR A 305 11.59 -11.42 -10.83
C THR A 305 10.49 -12.46 -10.99
N THR A 306 9.76 -12.75 -9.91
CA THR A 306 8.67 -13.73 -9.87
C THR A 306 7.68 -13.34 -8.77
N GLY A 307 6.38 -13.55 -8.99
CA GLY A 307 5.35 -13.42 -7.96
C GLY A 307 4.38 -14.61 -7.95
N THR A 308 4.06 -15.13 -6.77
CA THR A 308 3.03 -16.15 -6.59
C THR A 308 2.15 -15.77 -5.41
N ILE A 309 0.86 -15.56 -5.68
CA ILE A 309 -0.17 -15.35 -4.67
C ILE A 309 -0.76 -16.72 -4.30
N THR A 310 -0.58 -17.15 -3.06
CA THR A 310 -1.17 -18.37 -2.52
C THR A 310 -2.30 -18.00 -1.54
N LEU A 311 -3.52 -18.33 -1.91
CA LEU A 311 -4.73 -18.17 -1.11
C LEU A 311 -5.05 -19.48 -0.36
N GLY A 312 -5.67 -19.35 0.80
CA GLY A 312 -6.20 -20.49 1.56
C GLY A 312 -7.24 -21.27 0.76
N SER A 313 -7.19 -22.61 0.85
CA SER A 313 -8.22 -23.49 0.28
C SER A 313 -9.62 -23.16 0.80
N THR A 314 -10.64 -23.40 -0.02
CA THR A 314 -12.06 -23.29 0.38
C THR A 314 -12.46 -24.21 1.53
N GLY A 315 -11.66 -25.26 1.79
CA GLY A 315 -11.86 -26.13 2.96
C GLY A 315 -11.33 -25.54 4.27
N SER A 316 -10.48 -24.51 4.21
CA SER A 316 -9.78 -23.91 5.36
C SER A 316 -10.29 -22.52 5.70
N VAL A 317 -10.70 -21.75 4.70
CA VAL A 317 -11.18 -20.37 4.86
C VAL A 317 -12.54 -20.23 4.18
N ASN A 318 -13.45 -19.55 4.86
CA ASN A 318 -14.79 -19.28 4.35
C ASN A 318 -14.76 -18.02 3.47
N TRP A 319 -14.55 -18.21 2.18
CA TRP A 319 -14.41 -17.13 1.20
C TRP A 319 -15.76 -16.68 0.64
N PHE A 320 -15.95 -15.37 0.58
CA PHE A 320 -16.94 -14.75 -0.29
C PHE A 320 -16.29 -14.46 -1.65
N PHE A 321 -16.90 -14.96 -2.74
CA PHE A 321 -16.48 -14.68 -4.11
C PHE A 321 -17.41 -13.67 -4.75
N ASN A 322 -16.92 -12.46 -5.00
CA ASN A 322 -17.67 -11.48 -5.76
C ASN A 322 -17.89 -11.98 -7.20
N ASP A 323 -19.14 -12.05 -7.64
CA ASP A 323 -19.55 -12.55 -8.96
C ASP A 323 -19.87 -11.43 -9.96
N THR A 324 -19.66 -10.17 -9.55
CA THR A 324 -19.95 -8.99 -10.37
C THR A 324 -18.66 -8.27 -10.76
N LEU A 325 -18.42 -8.15 -12.06
CA LEU A 325 -17.28 -7.41 -12.60
C LEU A 325 -17.41 -5.91 -12.30
N SER A 326 -16.44 -5.34 -11.60
CA SER A 326 -16.32 -3.90 -11.36
C SER A 326 -15.78 -3.21 -12.62
N GLY A 327 -16.38 -2.07 -13.00
CA GLY A 327 -15.91 -1.25 -14.13
C GLY A 327 -16.38 -1.68 -15.52
N GLY A 328 -17.69 -1.90 -15.72
CA GLY A 328 -18.36 -2.31 -16.98
C GLY A 328 -18.25 -1.38 -18.21
N GLY A 329 -17.04 -0.95 -18.56
CA GLY A 329 -16.64 -0.27 -19.79
C GLY A 329 -15.18 0.11 -19.61
N ILE A 330 -14.21 -0.61 -20.15
CA ILE A 330 -13.88 -0.65 -21.57
C ILE A 330 -13.31 -2.06 -21.86
N PHE A 331 -14.13 -2.95 -22.41
CA PHE A 331 -13.59 -4.02 -23.22
C PHE A 331 -13.20 -3.38 -24.56
N HIS A 332 -11.92 -3.11 -24.76
CA HIS A 332 -11.40 -3.16 -26.12
C HIS A 332 -11.37 -4.63 -26.52
N ASP A 333 -12.51 -5.13 -27.01
CA ASP A 333 -12.54 -6.34 -27.82
C ASP A 333 -11.60 -6.11 -29.01
N ARG A 334 -10.34 -6.58 -28.89
CA ARG A 334 -9.44 -6.75 -30.04
C ARG A 334 -9.74 -8.06 -30.78
N PHE A 335 -11.03 -8.35 -30.92
CA PHE A 335 -11.56 -9.37 -31.82
C PHE A 335 -12.79 -8.82 -32.54
N GLU A 336 -12.59 -7.77 -33.35
CA GLU A 336 -13.32 -7.52 -34.61
C GLU A 336 -12.77 -6.25 -35.31
N GLN A 337 -11.61 -6.41 -35.98
CA GLN A 337 -11.27 -5.87 -37.31
C GLN A 337 -9.83 -6.25 -37.71
#